data_AF-A0A2G7FK07-F1
#
_entry.id   AF-A0A2G7FK07-F1
#
_cell.length_a   1.000
_cell.length_b   1.000
_cell.length_c   1.000
_cell.angle_alpha   90.00
_cell.angle_beta   90.00
_cell.angle_gamma   90.00
#
_symmetry.space_group_name_H-M   'P 1'
#
loop_
_entity.id
_entity.type
_entity.pdbx_description
1 polymer ?
#
loop_
_entity_poly.entity_id
_entity_poly.type
_entity_poly.pdbx_seq_one_letter_code
_entity_poly.pdbx_strand_id
1 'polypeptide(L)'
;MAVRLNDGLFRFEVTSADNREGVWKGVRFNFYGKKSGEICYQYSRATGPEAFDIDYQLAPQNRHCTTNEDCWAAFNWFQKVEKVKIDPDRMAVGGVSVGGYLSAVFVHLCRDVNIPLRLQIFNVPAYDSNNAFTPEGAFNRVKWPHESYREMKFIPALPTARMTYLHTSWKCLDQQGQTRCDWRINSMLASSLGLALALAFTAEMDRLRDEGEA
;
A
#
# COMPACT_ATOMS: atom_id res chain seq x y z
N MET A 1 -15.64 8.32 -10.70
CA MET A 1 -16.08 9.66 -10.23
C MET A 1 -14.91 10.31 -9.52
N ALA A 2 -14.31 11.37 -10.07
CA ALA A 2 -13.24 12.10 -9.39
C ALA A 2 -13.82 13.20 -8.50
N VAL A 3 -13.41 13.29 -7.23
CA VAL A 3 -13.88 14.30 -6.29
C VAL A 3 -12.72 15.04 -5.66
N ARG A 4 -12.77 16.38 -5.74
CA ARG A 4 -11.80 17.31 -5.18
C ARG A 4 -12.16 17.64 -3.73
N LEU A 5 -11.19 17.61 -2.83
CA LEU A 5 -11.29 18.22 -1.50
C LEU A 5 -10.25 19.34 -1.38
N ASN A 6 -10.55 20.35 -0.56
CA ASN A 6 -9.88 21.65 -0.58
C ASN A 6 -8.34 21.56 -0.53
N ASP A 7 -7.73 22.44 -1.32
CA ASP A 7 -6.30 22.72 -1.53
C ASP A 7 -5.46 21.64 -2.26
N GLY A 8 -5.98 20.43 -2.45
CA GLY A 8 -5.32 19.39 -3.24
C GLY A 8 -6.30 18.65 -4.16
N LEU A 9 -6.02 18.57 -5.45
CA LEU A 9 -6.88 17.85 -6.39
C LEU A 9 -6.73 16.33 -6.20
N PHE A 10 -7.42 15.74 -5.22
CA PHE A 10 -7.58 14.29 -5.18
C PHE A 10 -8.37 13.84 -6.41
N ARG A 11 -7.86 12.86 -7.16
CA ARG A 11 -8.64 12.17 -8.19
C ARG A 11 -8.96 10.79 -7.65
N PHE A 12 -10.21 10.38 -7.81
CA PHE A 12 -10.65 9.05 -7.45
C PHE A 12 -11.20 8.39 -8.70
N GLU A 13 -10.82 7.15 -8.92
CA GLU A 13 -11.53 6.28 -9.85
C GLU A 13 -12.34 5.30 -9.02
N VAL A 14 -13.63 5.59 -8.90
CA VAL A 14 -14.61 4.62 -8.42
C VAL A 14 -14.92 3.71 -9.60
N THR A 15 -14.46 2.49 -9.50
CA THR A 15 -14.71 1.47 -10.50
C THR A 15 -15.70 0.48 -9.92
N SER A 16 -16.88 0.40 -10.52
CA SER A 16 -17.94 -0.52 -10.11
C SER A 16 -18.31 -1.41 -11.29
N ALA A 17 -18.32 -2.71 -11.07
CA ALA A 17 -18.90 -3.67 -11.99
C ALA A 17 -20.42 -3.86 -11.73
N ASP A 18 -20.91 -3.49 -10.55
CA ASP A 18 -22.30 -3.72 -10.11
C ASP A 18 -22.72 -2.74 -8.99
N ASN A 19 -23.74 -1.90 -9.25
CA ASN A 19 -24.24 -0.89 -8.30
C ASN A 19 -25.40 -1.40 -7.40
N ARG A 20 -25.62 -2.71 -7.31
CA ARG A 20 -26.69 -3.28 -6.48
C ARG A 20 -26.37 -3.21 -4.98
N GLU A 21 -27.40 -3.08 -4.14
CA GLU A 21 -27.25 -3.14 -2.68
C GLU A 21 -26.82 -4.55 -2.23
N GLY A 22 -25.94 -4.62 -1.22
CA GLY A 22 -25.44 -5.90 -0.67
C GLY A 22 -24.16 -6.45 -1.34
N VAL A 23 -23.51 -5.70 -2.23
CA VAL A 23 -22.22 -6.10 -2.80
C VAL A 23 -21.07 -5.64 -1.89
N TRP A 24 -20.02 -6.46 -1.78
CA TRP A 24 -18.79 -6.15 -1.03
C TRP A 24 -18.16 -4.82 -1.49
N LYS A 25 -17.42 -4.08 -0.65
CA LYS A 25 -16.73 -2.85 -1.07
C LYS A 25 -15.27 -2.88 -0.69
N GLY A 26 -14.39 -2.48 -1.61
CA GLY A 26 -12.93 -2.57 -1.44
C GLY A 26 -12.26 -1.21 -1.56
N VAL A 27 -11.38 -0.87 -0.61
CA VAL A 27 -10.44 0.26 -0.76
C VAL A 27 -9.13 -0.29 -1.26
N ARG A 28 -8.57 0.25 -2.34
CA ARG A 28 -7.30 -0.21 -2.88
C ARG A 28 -6.29 0.91 -3.00
N PHE A 29 -5.05 0.61 -2.62
CA PHE A 29 -3.92 1.50 -2.77
C PHE A 29 -2.99 0.93 -3.83
N ASN A 30 -2.76 1.67 -4.91
CA ASN A 30 -1.88 1.23 -6.00
C ASN A 30 -0.78 2.24 -6.28
N PHE A 31 0.41 1.73 -6.60
CA PHE A 31 1.51 2.56 -7.06
C PHE A 31 1.48 2.74 -8.58
N TYR A 32 1.88 3.93 -9.03
CA TYR A 32 1.87 4.47 -10.40
C TYR A 32 0.56 5.09 -10.87
N GLY A 33 0.63 6.42 -11.06
CA GLY A 33 -0.42 7.24 -11.63
C GLY A 33 -0.97 6.71 -12.97
N LYS A 34 -2.25 7.01 -13.19
CA LYS A 34 -3.05 6.82 -14.41
C LYS A 34 -3.21 5.41 -14.99
N LYS A 35 -2.47 4.37 -14.55
CA LYS A 35 -2.59 3.00 -15.10
C LYS A 35 -3.05 1.93 -14.10
N SER A 36 -3.27 2.28 -12.83
CA SER A 36 -3.72 1.37 -11.77
C SER A 36 -5.20 0.99 -11.81
N GLY A 37 -6.04 1.83 -12.43
CA GLY A 37 -7.48 1.61 -12.55
C GLY A 37 -7.84 0.28 -13.20
N GLU A 38 -6.96 -0.27 -14.05
CA GLU A 38 -7.20 -1.56 -14.71
C GLU A 38 -7.16 -2.73 -13.72
N ILE A 39 -6.24 -2.75 -12.75
CA ILE A 39 -6.23 -3.83 -11.75
C ILE A 39 -7.44 -3.68 -10.80
N CYS A 40 -7.79 -2.46 -10.39
CA CYS A 40 -9.02 -2.21 -9.63
C CYS A 40 -10.28 -2.65 -10.39
N TYR A 41 -10.34 -2.38 -11.69
CA TYR A 41 -11.41 -2.81 -12.58
C TYR A 41 -11.51 -4.33 -12.67
N GLN A 42 -10.38 -5.04 -12.87
CA GLN A 42 -10.39 -6.50 -12.94
C GLN A 42 -10.86 -7.14 -11.63
N TYR A 43 -10.44 -6.62 -10.48
CA TYR A 43 -10.92 -7.11 -9.19
C TYR A 43 -12.41 -6.81 -9.00
N SER A 44 -12.84 -5.56 -9.21
CA SER A 44 -14.26 -5.18 -9.13
C SER A 44 -15.13 -6.08 -10.00
N ARG A 45 -14.69 -6.37 -11.24
CA ARG A 45 -15.37 -7.30 -12.14
C ARG A 45 -15.38 -8.74 -11.68
N ALA A 46 -14.27 -9.23 -11.13
CA ALA A 46 -14.13 -10.63 -10.73
C ALA A 46 -14.87 -10.93 -9.42
N THR A 47 -14.91 -9.98 -8.49
CA THR A 47 -15.43 -10.21 -7.14
C THR A 47 -16.81 -9.60 -6.91
N GLY A 48 -17.25 -8.64 -7.75
CA GLY A 48 -18.48 -7.87 -7.58
C GLY A 48 -18.31 -6.46 -6.98
N PRO A 49 -17.43 -6.22 -5.98
CA PRO A 49 -17.26 -4.93 -5.32
C PRO A 49 -17.13 -3.67 -6.12
N GLU A 50 -17.65 -2.59 -5.54
CA GLU A 50 -17.12 -1.25 -5.77
C GLU A 50 -15.68 -1.18 -5.25
N ALA A 51 -14.75 -0.79 -6.12
CA ALA A 51 -13.35 -0.55 -5.77
C ALA A 51 -13.06 0.96 -5.78
N PHE A 52 -12.40 1.44 -4.72
CA PHE A 52 -11.88 2.80 -4.63
C PHE A 52 -10.38 2.81 -4.88
N ASP A 53 -9.95 3.33 -6.03
CA ASP A 53 -8.53 3.62 -6.29
C ASP A 53 -8.20 5.04 -5.84
N ILE A 54 -7.20 5.17 -4.97
CA ILE A 54 -6.84 6.44 -4.32
C ILE A 54 -5.59 7.01 -4.99
N ASP A 55 -5.74 8.17 -5.65
CA ASP A 55 -4.63 8.93 -6.25
C ASP A 55 -3.91 9.75 -5.16
N TYR A 56 -3.15 9.05 -4.32
CA TYR A 56 -2.35 9.65 -3.26
C TYR A 56 -1.13 10.39 -3.82
N GLN A 57 -0.63 11.37 -3.06
CA GLN A 57 0.51 12.17 -3.45
C GLN A 57 1.81 11.34 -3.49
N LEU A 58 2.65 11.59 -4.49
CA LEU A 58 3.84 10.78 -4.74
C LEU A 58 5.13 11.44 -4.22
N ALA A 59 6.06 10.58 -3.80
CA ALA A 59 7.45 10.95 -3.60
C ALA A 59 8.16 11.22 -4.96
N PRO A 60 9.20 12.06 -5.02
CA PRO A 60 9.87 12.73 -3.89
C PRO A 60 9.21 14.03 -3.41
N GLN A 61 8.22 14.57 -4.13
CA GLN A 61 7.57 15.85 -3.80
C GLN A 61 6.86 15.77 -2.45
N ASN A 62 6.19 14.64 -2.21
CA ASN A 62 5.48 14.35 -0.97
C ASN A 62 6.02 13.03 -0.40
N ARG A 63 7.00 13.16 0.50
CA ARG A 63 7.64 11.99 1.14
C ARG A 63 6.72 11.38 2.19
N HIS A 64 7.13 10.25 2.77
CA HIS A 64 6.46 9.69 3.94
C HIS A 64 6.27 10.77 5.04
N CYS A 65 5.17 10.86 5.77
CA CYS A 65 4.00 9.97 5.83
C CYS A 65 2.85 10.30 4.84
N THR A 66 3.00 11.28 3.95
CA THR A 66 1.88 11.90 3.22
C THR A 66 0.98 10.89 2.49
N THR A 67 1.58 9.87 1.87
CA THR A 67 0.82 8.78 1.23
C THR A 67 -0.16 8.08 2.16
N ASN A 68 0.27 7.73 3.38
CA ASN A 68 -0.60 7.11 4.39
C ASN A 68 -1.73 8.05 4.84
N GLU A 69 -1.41 9.33 4.99
CA GLU A 69 -2.36 10.37 5.40
C GLU A 69 -3.43 10.60 4.32
N ASP A 70 -3.04 10.68 3.06
CA ASP A 70 -3.95 10.78 1.92
C ASP A 70 -4.90 9.58 1.84
N CYS A 71 -4.35 8.37 2.03
CA CYS A 71 -5.12 7.12 2.06
C CYS A 71 -6.18 7.13 3.16
N TRP A 72 -5.79 7.55 4.37
CA TRP A 72 -6.69 7.65 5.51
C TRP A 72 -7.73 8.76 5.33
N ALA A 73 -7.33 9.93 4.82
CA ALA A 73 -8.23 11.05 4.57
C ALA A 73 -9.28 10.70 3.50
N ALA A 74 -8.87 10.05 2.41
CA ALA A 74 -9.77 9.58 1.36
C ALA A 74 -10.81 8.59 1.92
N PHE A 75 -10.37 7.63 2.73
CA PHE A 75 -11.27 6.68 3.37
C PHE A 75 -12.31 7.35 4.28
N ASN A 76 -11.87 8.23 5.18
CA ASN A 76 -12.77 8.99 6.06
C ASN A 76 -13.74 9.87 5.27
N TRP A 77 -13.33 10.35 4.09
CA TRP A 77 -14.22 11.06 3.19
C TRP A 77 -15.28 10.14 2.59
N PHE A 78 -14.91 8.97 2.06
CA PHE A 78 -15.86 8.02 1.49
C PHE A 78 -16.94 7.60 2.48
N GLN A 79 -16.59 7.41 3.76
CA GLN A 79 -17.56 7.09 4.81
C GLN A 79 -18.63 8.17 5.03
N LYS A 80 -18.37 9.43 4.65
CA LYS A 80 -19.27 10.57 4.85
C LYS A 80 -20.12 10.90 3.63
N VAL A 81 -19.83 10.31 2.48
CA VAL A 81 -20.50 10.65 1.22
C VAL A 81 -21.74 9.80 1.06
N GLU A 82 -22.93 10.41 1.11
CA GLU A 82 -24.22 9.70 1.04
C GLU A 82 -24.36 8.80 -0.20
N LYS A 83 -23.77 9.21 -1.33
CA LYS A 83 -23.78 8.43 -2.59
C LYS A 83 -22.92 7.18 -2.53
N VAL A 84 -22.02 7.07 -1.56
CA VAL A 84 -21.08 5.97 -1.37
C VAL A 84 -21.53 5.15 -0.17
N LYS A 85 -22.37 4.14 -0.41
CA LYS A 85 -22.92 3.29 0.65
C LYS A 85 -21.90 2.22 1.08
N ILE A 86 -20.99 2.49 2.01
CA ILE A 86 -20.04 1.47 2.50
C ILE A 86 -20.74 0.57 3.53
N ASP A 87 -20.78 -0.74 3.25
CA ASP A 87 -21.16 -1.74 4.25
C ASP A 87 -19.92 -2.10 5.08
N PRO A 88 -19.85 -1.69 6.37
CA PRO A 88 -18.67 -1.92 7.19
C PRO A 88 -18.36 -3.41 7.38
N ASP A 89 -19.37 -4.28 7.36
CA ASP A 89 -19.17 -5.73 7.53
C ASP A 89 -18.68 -6.42 6.25
N ARG A 90 -18.58 -5.68 5.14
CA ARG A 90 -18.14 -6.18 3.83
C ARG A 90 -17.02 -5.34 3.23
N MET A 91 -16.08 -4.94 4.07
CA MET A 91 -14.91 -4.18 3.64
C MET A 91 -13.67 -5.04 3.46
N ALA A 92 -12.94 -4.76 2.39
CA ALA A 92 -11.61 -5.29 2.14
C ALA A 92 -10.64 -4.15 1.78
N VAL A 93 -9.35 -4.40 2.02
CA VAL A 93 -8.27 -3.52 1.55
C VAL A 93 -7.26 -4.30 0.73
N GLY A 94 -6.56 -3.65 -0.19
CA GLY A 94 -5.43 -4.31 -0.83
C GLY A 94 -4.59 -3.39 -1.67
N GLY A 95 -3.51 -3.95 -2.22
CA GLY A 95 -2.57 -3.18 -3.02
C GLY A 95 -1.48 -4.02 -3.65
N VAL A 96 -0.71 -3.36 -4.52
CA VAL A 96 0.40 -3.96 -5.27
C VAL A 96 1.70 -3.28 -4.88
N SER A 97 2.76 -4.04 -4.59
CA SER A 97 4.07 -3.49 -4.22
C SER A 97 3.97 -2.55 -3.01
N VAL A 98 4.36 -1.29 -3.12
CA VAL A 98 4.17 -0.29 -2.05
C VAL A 98 2.70 0.02 -1.76
N GLY A 99 1.78 -0.28 -2.68
CA GLY A 99 0.35 -0.31 -2.37
C GLY A 99 0.01 -1.38 -1.32
N GLY A 100 0.77 -2.48 -1.30
CA GLY A 100 0.72 -3.49 -0.24
C GLY A 100 1.18 -2.95 1.10
N TYR A 101 2.29 -2.18 1.13
CA TYR A 101 2.72 -1.41 2.31
C TYR A 101 1.60 -0.48 2.82
N LEU A 102 1.02 0.35 1.94
CA LEU A 102 -0.04 1.28 2.31
C LEU A 102 -1.26 0.55 2.88
N SER A 103 -1.59 -0.59 2.28
CA SER A 103 -2.65 -1.47 2.75
C SER A 103 -2.35 -2.03 4.14
N ALA A 104 -1.12 -2.48 4.40
CA ALA A 104 -0.74 -3.01 5.71
C ALA A 104 -0.89 -1.93 6.79
N VAL A 105 -0.36 -0.73 6.55
CA VAL A 105 -0.55 0.42 7.47
C VAL A 105 -2.03 0.71 7.68
N PHE A 106 -2.82 0.73 6.60
CA PHE A 106 -4.25 1.00 6.66
C PHE A 106 -5.02 -0.04 7.49
N VAL A 107 -4.71 -1.33 7.38
CA VAL A 107 -5.36 -2.37 8.20
C VAL A 107 -5.12 -2.13 9.69
N HIS A 108 -3.89 -1.76 10.07
CA HIS A 108 -3.58 -1.42 11.45
C HIS A 108 -4.36 -0.18 11.91
N LEU A 109 -4.45 0.87 11.08
CA LEU A 109 -5.25 2.06 11.42
C LEU A 109 -6.72 1.70 11.63
N CYS A 110 -7.31 0.89 10.75
CA CYS A 110 -8.69 0.41 10.91
C CYS A 110 -8.89 -0.39 12.19
N ARG A 111 -7.98 -1.31 12.52
CA ARG A 111 -8.02 -2.07 13.77
C ARG A 111 -8.02 -1.12 14.98
N ASP A 112 -7.11 -0.16 15.00
CA ASP A 112 -6.93 0.73 16.15
C ASP A 112 -8.14 1.63 16.41
N VAL A 113 -8.99 1.87 15.41
CA VAL A 113 -10.26 2.60 15.54
C VAL A 113 -11.52 1.71 15.43
N ASN A 114 -11.36 0.39 15.55
CA ASN A 114 -12.44 -0.61 15.50
C ASN A 114 -13.29 -0.59 14.22
N ILE A 115 -12.68 -0.32 13.06
CA ILE A 115 -13.32 -0.48 11.75
C ILE A 115 -13.08 -1.90 11.26
N PRO A 116 -14.14 -2.72 11.08
CA PRO A 116 -13.98 -4.11 10.70
C PRO A 116 -13.53 -4.23 9.24
N LEU A 117 -12.36 -4.82 9.03
CA LEU A 117 -11.93 -5.30 7.72
C LEU A 117 -12.05 -6.82 7.71
N ARG A 118 -12.56 -7.37 6.61
CA ARG A 118 -12.74 -8.83 6.48
C ARG A 118 -11.63 -9.49 5.68
N LEU A 119 -10.99 -8.74 4.80
CA LEU A 119 -9.93 -9.24 3.94
C LEU A 119 -8.88 -8.14 3.67
N GLN A 120 -7.61 -8.54 3.66
CA GLN A 120 -6.49 -7.76 3.15
C GLN A 120 -5.80 -8.54 2.02
N ILE A 121 -5.62 -7.90 0.86
CA ILE A 121 -5.06 -8.54 -0.35
C ILE A 121 -3.75 -7.86 -0.72
N PHE A 122 -2.67 -8.62 -0.68
CA PHE A 122 -1.33 -8.14 -0.95
C PHE A 122 -0.76 -8.80 -2.20
N ASN A 123 -0.38 -7.99 -3.19
CA ASN A 123 0.23 -8.50 -4.42
C ASN A 123 1.66 -7.98 -4.47
N VAL A 124 2.62 -8.89 -4.49
CA VAL A 124 4.06 -8.61 -4.44
C VAL A 124 4.41 -7.48 -3.47
N PRO A 125 3.95 -7.53 -2.21
CA PRO A 125 4.01 -6.39 -1.32
C PRO A 125 5.45 -6.01 -0.96
N ALA A 126 5.70 -4.72 -0.77
CA ALA A 126 6.87 -4.24 -0.05
C ALA A 126 6.45 -3.96 1.40
N TYR A 127 7.23 -4.35 2.40
CA TYR A 127 6.90 -4.10 3.82
C TYR A 127 8.09 -3.60 4.63
N ASP A 128 9.31 -4.03 4.29
CA ASP A 128 10.52 -3.56 4.94
C ASP A 128 11.10 -2.36 4.18
N SER A 129 11.47 -1.33 4.93
CA SER A 129 12.08 -0.11 4.40
C SER A 129 13.47 0.14 4.99
N ASN A 130 14.05 -0.85 5.68
CA ASN A 130 15.44 -0.86 6.09
C ASN A 130 16.38 -0.76 4.88
N ASN A 131 17.65 -0.47 5.15
CA ASN A 131 18.67 -0.44 4.11
C ASN A 131 19.24 -1.85 3.90
N ALA A 132 18.85 -2.49 2.79
CA ALA A 132 19.35 -3.81 2.40
C ALA A 132 20.86 -3.86 2.13
N PHE A 133 21.47 -2.73 1.79
CA PHE A 133 22.90 -2.61 1.48
C PHE A 133 23.55 -1.53 2.34
N THR A 134 24.81 -1.74 2.73
CA THR A 134 25.65 -0.71 3.37
C THR A 134 26.02 0.38 2.36
N PRO A 135 26.50 1.56 2.81
CA PRO A 135 26.99 2.60 1.90
C PRO A 135 28.10 2.12 0.94
N GLU A 136 28.89 1.13 1.36
CA GLU A 136 29.94 0.47 0.57
C GLU A 136 29.39 -0.56 -0.42
N GLY A 137 28.08 -0.80 -0.43
CA GLY A 137 27.39 -1.72 -1.33
C GLY A 137 27.35 -3.18 -0.87
N ALA A 138 27.81 -3.48 0.35
CA ALA A 138 27.73 -4.82 0.91
C ALA A 138 26.29 -5.15 1.34
N PHE A 139 25.83 -6.38 1.10
CA PHE A 139 24.50 -6.81 1.54
C PHE A 139 24.44 -6.96 3.07
N ASN A 140 23.49 -6.30 3.71
CA ASN A 140 23.39 -6.22 5.17
C ASN A 140 22.37 -7.23 5.72
N ARG A 141 22.81 -8.48 5.93
CA ARG A 141 21.98 -9.57 6.48
C ARG A 141 21.39 -9.28 7.87
N VAL A 142 22.02 -8.39 8.64
CA VAL A 142 21.58 -8.04 10.00
C VAL A 142 20.38 -7.09 9.96
N LYS A 143 20.42 -6.10 9.06
CA LYS A 143 19.31 -5.14 8.90
C LYS A 143 18.26 -5.59 7.91
N TRP A 144 18.57 -6.59 7.08
CA TRP A 144 17.73 -7.05 5.99
C TRP A 144 17.87 -8.57 5.82
N PRO A 145 16.95 -9.37 6.39
CA PRO A 145 17.04 -10.82 6.37
C PRO A 145 16.56 -11.45 5.04
N HIS A 146 15.99 -10.67 4.12
CA HIS A 146 15.35 -11.14 2.89
C HIS A 146 16.38 -11.31 1.75
N GLU A 147 16.77 -12.55 1.43
CA GLU A 147 17.83 -12.90 0.47
C GLU A 147 17.48 -12.56 -0.99
N SER A 148 16.20 -12.55 -1.34
CA SER A 148 15.70 -12.14 -2.65
C SER A 148 16.26 -10.79 -3.10
N TYR A 149 16.57 -9.86 -2.17
CA TYR A 149 17.23 -8.58 -2.48
C TYR A 149 18.65 -8.72 -3.03
N ARG A 150 19.40 -9.72 -2.56
CA ARG A 150 20.75 -10.05 -3.04
C ARG A 150 20.68 -10.86 -4.33
N GLU A 151 19.85 -11.90 -4.35
CA GLU A 151 19.70 -12.84 -5.47
C GLU A 151 19.24 -12.10 -6.74
N MET A 152 18.26 -11.22 -6.60
CA MET A 152 17.60 -10.52 -7.72
C MET A 152 18.09 -9.10 -7.89
N LYS A 153 19.32 -8.82 -7.46
CA LYS A 153 19.89 -7.45 -7.49
C LYS A 153 19.86 -6.79 -8.87
N PHE A 154 19.86 -7.60 -9.94
CA PHE A 154 19.87 -7.16 -11.35
C PHE A 154 18.59 -7.48 -12.11
N ILE A 155 17.50 -7.86 -11.44
CA ILE A 155 16.26 -8.19 -12.15
C ILE A 155 15.75 -6.99 -12.94
N PRO A 156 15.33 -7.15 -14.22
CA PRO A 156 14.96 -6.01 -15.07
C PRO A 156 13.82 -5.15 -14.51
N ALA A 157 12.83 -5.76 -13.84
CA ALA A 157 11.67 -5.06 -13.31
C ALA A 157 12.05 -4.10 -12.16
N LEU A 158 12.85 -4.58 -11.20
CA LEU A 158 13.21 -3.91 -9.94
C LEU A 158 14.71 -4.11 -9.62
N PRO A 159 15.64 -3.53 -10.42
CA PRO A 159 17.07 -3.60 -10.15
C PRO A 159 17.46 -2.75 -8.93
N THR A 160 18.64 -2.99 -8.34
CA THR A 160 19.00 -2.41 -7.03
C THR A 160 19.03 -0.89 -7.10
N ALA A 161 19.57 -0.33 -8.17
CA ALA A 161 19.58 1.11 -8.40
C ALA A 161 18.17 1.73 -8.36
N ARG A 162 17.18 1.04 -8.93
CA ARG A 162 15.78 1.50 -8.93
C ARG A 162 15.19 1.45 -7.52
N MET A 163 15.38 0.34 -6.80
CA MET A 163 14.88 0.20 -5.43
C MET A 163 15.54 1.18 -4.46
N THR A 164 16.86 1.39 -4.58
CA THR A 164 17.57 2.40 -3.81
C THR A 164 17.01 3.79 -4.07
N TYR A 165 16.74 4.15 -5.33
CA TYR A 165 16.13 5.43 -5.68
C TYR A 165 14.72 5.57 -5.07
N LEU A 166 13.87 4.55 -5.20
CA LEU A 166 12.50 4.55 -4.66
C LEU A 166 12.50 4.70 -3.12
N HIS A 167 13.29 3.90 -2.40
CA HIS A 167 13.40 3.98 -0.95
C HIS A 167 13.94 5.35 -0.50
N THR A 168 14.98 5.86 -1.16
CA THR A 168 15.59 7.15 -0.80
C THR A 168 14.66 8.33 -1.06
N SER A 169 13.91 8.30 -2.17
CA SER A 169 12.94 9.34 -2.52
C SER A 169 11.76 9.37 -1.57
N TRP A 170 11.38 8.21 -1.04
CA TRP A 170 10.20 8.03 -0.20
C TRP A 170 10.44 8.34 1.28
N LYS A 171 11.63 8.02 1.81
CA LYS A 171 11.95 8.18 3.25
C LYS A 171 11.81 9.63 3.75
N CYS A 172 11.09 9.78 4.86
CA CYS A 172 11.08 11.01 5.64
C CYS A 172 12.36 11.09 6.45
N LEU A 173 13.25 12.02 6.10
CA LEU A 173 14.47 12.23 6.86
C LEU A 173 14.26 13.36 7.87
N ASP A 174 14.73 13.18 9.10
CA ASP A 174 14.83 14.26 10.07
C ASP A 174 15.94 15.26 9.68
N GLN A 175 16.14 16.29 10.50
CA GLN A 175 17.15 17.32 10.24
C GLN A 175 18.58 16.76 10.22
N GLN A 176 18.79 15.56 10.76
CA GLN A 176 20.06 14.82 10.81
C GLN A 176 20.18 13.79 9.68
N GLY A 177 19.20 13.71 8.77
CA GLY A 177 19.22 12.75 7.66
C GLY A 177 18.81 11.33 8.06
N GLN A 178 18.28 11.11 9.27
CA GLN A 178 17.81 9.80 9.71
C GLN A 178 16.34 9.61 9.37
N THR A 179 15.94 8.38 9.06
CA THR A 179 14.54 8.07 8.82
C THR A 179 13.75 8.27 10.10
N ARG A 180 12.69 9.11 10.09
CA ARG A 180 11.81 9.28 11.26
C ARG A 180 11.17 7.94 11.62
N CYS A 181 11.60 7.28 12.70
CA CYS A 181 11.08 5.96 13.08
C CYS A 181 9.62 6.05 13.57
N ASP A 182 8.67 5.65 12.72
CA ASP A 182 7.32 5.25 13.10
C ASP A 182 7.13 3.79 12.64
N TRP A 183 6.38 2.97 13.37
CA TRP A 183 6.05 1.60 12.96
C TRP A 183 5.42 1.57 11.56
N ARG A 184 4.76 2.67 11.17
CA ARG A 184 4.19 2.81 9.83
C ARG A 184 5.23 2.66 8.73
N ILE A 185 6.50 2.97 8.98
CA ILE A 185 7.60 2.84 8.00
C ILE A 185 7.98 1.39 7.72
N ASN A 186 7.80 0.51 8.71
CA ASN A 186 8.05 -0.92 8.59
C ASN A 186 6.94 -1.66 9.32
N SER A 187 5.87 -1.96 8.59
CA SER A 187 4.67 -2.58 9.15
C SER A 187 4.92 -4.00 9.68
N MET A 188 6.03 -4.65 9.30
CA MET A 188 6.44 -5.95 9.85
C MET A 188 6.72 -5.88 11.36
N LEU A 189 7.02 -4.68 11.88
CA LEU A 189 7.27 -4.47 13.30
C LEU A 189 5.98 -4.34 14.13
N ALA A 190 4.82 -4.19 13.49
CA ALA A 190 3.55 -4.01 14.18
C ALA A 190 2.92 -5.37 14.53
N SER A 191 2.23 -5.42 15.68
CA SER A 191 1.50 -6.62 16.09
C SER A 191 0.41 -6.97 15.08
N SER A 192 0.33 -8.24 14.67
CA SER A 192 -0.70 -8.77 13.77
C SER A 192 -2.00 -9.17 14.47
N LEU A 193 -2.08 -9.01 15.79
CA LEU A 193 -3.30 -9.35 16.54
C LEU A 193 -4.47 -8.46 16.10
N GLY A 194 -5.61 -9.10 15.81
CA GLY A 194 -6.85 -8.42 15.47
C GLY A 194 -6.92 -7.86 14.05
N LEU A 195 -6.00 -8.22 13.16
CA LEU A 195 -6.08 -7.86 11.74
C LEU A 195 -7.02 -8.79 10.96
N ALA A 196 -7.49 -8.31 9.81
CA ALA A 196 -8.32 -9.09 8.88
C ALA A 196 -7.59 -10.32 8.32
N LEU A 197 -8.33 -11.27 7.74
CA LEU A 197 -7.73 -12.37 6.99
C LEU A 197 -6.84 -11.82 5.86
N ALA A 198 -5.62 -12.33 5.72
CA ALA A 198 -4.68 -11.91 4.68
C ALA A 198 -4.57 -12.93 3.54
N LEU A 199 -4.56 -12.41 2.31
CA LEU A 199 -4.20 -13.14 1.10
C LEU A 199 -2.99 -12.45 0.47
N ALA A 200 -1.84 -13.11 0.50
CA ALA A 200 -0.60 -12.59 -0.06
C ALA A 200 -0.19 -13.40 -1.29
N PHE A 201 0.17 -12.69 -2.35
CA PHE A 201 0.74 -13.23 -3.57
C PHE A 201 2.17 -12.73 -3.71
N THR A 202 3.13 -13.63 -3.83
CA THR A 202 4.52 -13.30 -4.18
C THR A 202 4.85 -13.79 -5.59
N ALA A 203 5.95 -13.31 -6.15
CA ALA A 203 6.45 -13.75 -7.44
C ALA A 203 7.85 -14.33 -7.25
N GLU A 204 8.09 -15.50 -7.84
CA GLU A 204 9.36 -16.23 -7.71
C GLU A 204 10.55 -15.38 -8.16
N MET A 205 10.36 -14.61 -9.24
CA MET A 205 11.32 -13.66 -9.79
C MET A 205 10.93 -12.23 -9.38
N ASP A 206 10.82 -11.99 -8.08
CA ASP A 206 10.69 -10.65 -7.52
C ASP A 206 11.60 -10.46 -6.30
N ARG A 207 12.27 -9.32 -6.28
CA ARG A 207 13.08 -8.88 -5.16
C ARG A 207 12.27 -8.82 -3.86
N LEU A 208 10.98 -8.47 -3.95
CA LEU A 208 10.07 -8.34 -2.81
C LEU A 208 9.57 -9.70 -2.28
N ARG A 209 9.97 -10.83 -2.90
CA ARG A 209 9.48 -12.18 -2.57
C ARG A 209 9.61 -12.50 -1.08
N ASP A 210 10.84 -12.49 -0.55
CA ASP A 210 11.10 -12.96 0.81
C ASP A 210 10.52 -12.01 1.88
N GLU A 211 10.30 -10.73 1.57
CA GLU A 211 9.60 -9.82 2.51
C GLU A 211 8.08 -10.01 2.45
N GLY A 212 7.52 -10.39 1.30
CA GLY A 212 6.11 -10.73 1.19
C GLY A 212 5.72 -12.10 1.77
N GLU A 213 6.69 -13.01 1.93
CA GLU A 213 6.50 -14.35 2.51
C GLU A 213 6.68 -14.41 4.04
N ALA A 214 7.35 -13.40 4.62
CA ALA A 214 7.63 -13.30 6.05
C ALA A 214 6.40 -12.92 6.87
#